data_AF-A0A940UXL7-F1
#
_entry.id   AF-A0A940UXL7-F1
#
_cell.length_a   1.000
_cell.length_b   1.000
_cell.length_c   1.000
_cell.angle_alpha   90.00
_cell.angle_beta   90.00
_cell.angle_gamma   90.00
#
_symmetry.space_group_name_H-M   'P 1'
#
loop_
_entity.id
_entity.type
_entity.pdbx_description
1 polymer ?
#
loop_
_entity_poly.entity_id
_entity_poly.type
_entity_poly.pdbx_seq_one_letter_code
_entity_poly.pdbx_strand_id
1 'polypeptide(L)'
;MNEKAAIMKNEIRVVANHRALMISKWILSFALLFVALYLGILRFPISPLYILLFLIFLPPILSSAAKDYSKKSQNKVLLAIVQDDPFLLNTIKTKYKYTKLRYITNSASYLVSLFMISLWQYNYSHQYYLADYLKSIPITLLASSLMIRLLVILLYRLKLPYDLSNNKVG
;
A
#
# COMPACT_ATOMS: atom_id res chain seq x y z
N MET A 1 -15.46 9.48 -28.44
CA MET A 1 -15.51 9.12 -27.00
C MET A 1 -15.12 10.35 -26.20
N ASN A 2 -15.92 10.77 -25.21
CA ASN A 2 -15.75 12.07 -24.55
C ASN A 2 -14.46 12.10 -23.71
N GLU A 3 -13.48 12.95 -24.08
CA GLU A 3 -12.15 13.00 -23.48
C GLU A 3 -12.21 13.21 -21.95
N LYS A 4 -13.11 14.09 -21.49
CA LYS A 4 -13.36 14.34 -20.07
C LYS A 4 -13.81 13.09 -19.30
N ALA A 5 -14.65 12.25 -19.92
CA ALA A 5 -15.13 11.03 -19.28
C ALA A 5 -14.01 9.99 -19.11
N ALA A 6 -13.08 9.93 -20.07
CA ALA A 6 -11.89 9.09 -19.98
C ALA A 6 -10.96 9.54 -18.83
N ILE A 7 -10.75 10.86 -18.70
CA ILE A 7 -9.94 11.44 -17.62
C ILE A 7 -10.57 11.16 -16.24
N MET A 8 -11.87 11.42 -16.07
CA MET A 8 -12.57 11.14 -14.81
C MET A 8 -12.48 9.65 -14.41
N LYS A 9 -12.67 8.73 -15.37
CA LYS A 9 -12.55 7.29 -15.12
C LYS A 9 -11.13 6.90 -14.67
N ASN A 10 -10.11 7.55 -15.22
CA ASN A 10 -8.73 7.34 -14.82
C ASN A 10 -8.46 7.85 -13.40
N GLU A 11 -8.90 9.06 -13.07
CA GLU A 11 -8.75 9.63 -11.72
C GLU A 11 -9.43 8.77 -10.65
N ILE A 12 -10.67 8.31 -10.91
CA ILE A 12 -11.39 7.38 -10.04
C ILE A 12 -10.57 6.10 -9.82
N ARG A 13 -10.03 5.52 -10.89
CA ARG A 13 -9.21 4.30 -10.81
C ARG A 13 -7.97 4.51 -9.96
N VAL A 14 -7.26 5.61 -10.16
CA VAL A 14 -6.04 5.96 -9.44
C VAL A 14 -6.32 6.14 -7.95
N VAL A 15 -7.39 6.87 -7.60
CA VAL A 15 -7.77 7.08 -6.20
C VAL A 15 -8.27 5.78 -5.56
N ALA A 16 -9.04 4.96 -6.27
CA ALA A 16 -9.47 3.64 -5.79
C ALA A 16 -8.26 2.74 -5.47
N ASN A 17 -7.29 2.67 -6.39
CA ASN A 17 -6.06 1.90 -6.19
C ASN A 17 -5.26 2.43 -5.00
N HIS A 18 -5.15 3.76 -4.85
CA HIS A 18 -4.49 4.37 -3.71
C HIS A 18 -5.17 4.02 -2.39
N ARG A 19 -6.50 4.12 -2.33
CA ARG A 19 -7.23 3.78 -1.10
C ARG A 19 -7.16 2.31 -0.75
N ALA A 20 -7.26 1.44 -1.75
CA ALA A 20 -7.07 0.02 -1.55
C ALA A 20 -5.68 -0.32 -1.01
N LEU A 21 -4.63 0.32 -1.55
CA LEU A 21 -3.27 0.18 -1.03
C LEU A 21 -3.14 0.65 0.42
N MET A 22 -3.73 1.81 0.77
CA MET A 22 -3.66 2.31 2.15
C MET A 22 -4.39 1.39 3.12
N ILE A 23 -5.56 0.89 2.76
CA ILE A 23 -6.35 -0.03 3.60
C ILE A 23 -5.65 -1.38 3.75
N SER A 24 -5.18 -1.97 2.64
CA SER A 24 -4.48 -3.27 2.69
C SER A 24 -3.19 -3.17 3.49
N LYS A 25 -2.45 -2.07 3.35
CA LYS A 25 -1.28 -1.77 4.17
C LYS A 25 -1.61 -1.70 5.65
N TRP A 26 -2.66 -0.97 6.03
CA TRP A 26 -3.09 -0.86 7.43
C TRP A 26 -3.45 -2.22 8.03
N ILE A 27 -4.24 -3.02 7.30
CA ILE A 27 -4.61 -4.37 7.76
C ILE A 27 -3.38 -5.27 7.88
N LEU A 28 -2.48 -5.23 6.89
CA LEU A 28 -1.21 -5.98 6.95
C LEU A 28 -0.35 -5.53 8.14
N SER A 29 -0.26 -4.23 8.42
CA SER A 29 0.46 -3.72 9.58
C SER A 29 -0.10 -4.26 10.90
N PHE A 30 -1.42 -4.25 11.06
CA PHE A 30 -2.05 -4.83 12.24
C PHE A 30 -1.79 -6.33 12.35
N ALA A 31 -1.95 -7.07 11.25
CA ALA A 31 -1.71 -8.50 11.23
C ALA A 31 -0.24 -8.83 11.58
N LEU A 32 0.73 -8.10 11.02
CA LEU A 32 2.15 -8.26 11.35
C LEU A 32 2.43 -7.93 12.83
N LEU A 33 1.78 -6.92 13.40
CA LEU A 33 1.93 -6.58 14.82
C LEU A 33 1.45 -7.73 15.72
N PHE A 34 0.23 -8.24 15.49
CA PHE A 34 -0.31 -9.35 16.29
C PHE A 34 0.55 -10.60 16.17
N VAL A 35 1.01 -10.91 14.95
CA VAL A 35 1.89 -12.06 14.72
C VAL A 35 3.26 -11.86 15.35
N ALA A 36 3.83 -10.66 15.32
CA ALA A 36 5.09 -10.35 16.01
C ALA A 36 4.97 -10.56 17.52
N LEU A 37 3.88 -10.09 18.13
CA LEU A 37 3.61 -10.28 19.56
C LEU A 37 3.45 -11.77 19.90
N TYR A 38 2.66 -12.50 19.10
CA TYR A 38 2.43 -13.93 19.29
C TYR A 38 3.73 -14.74 19.19
N LEU A 39 4.54 -14.52 18.15
CA LEU A 39 5.84 -15.20 17.99
C LEU A 39 6.84 -14.80 19.08
N GLY A 40 6.82 -13.54 19.52
CA GLY A 40 7.65 -13.06 20.62
C GLY A 40 7.35 -13.78 21.95
N ILE A 41 6.06 -13.99 22.26
CA ILE A 41 5.64 -14.77 23.45
C ILE A 41 6.16 -16.21 23.35
N LEU A 42 6.09 -16.81 22.16
CA LEU A 42 6.58 -18.17 21.89
C LEU A 42 8.13 -18.25 21.73
N ARG A 43 8.85 -17.14 21.91
CA ARG A 43 10.32 -17.03 21.75
C ARG A 43 10.83 -17.42 20.36
N PHE A 44 10.00 -17.27 19.33
CA PHE A 44 10.40 -17.41 17.93
C PHE A 44 11.00 -16.10 17.39
N PRO A 45 11.73 -16.16 16.27
CA PRO A 45 12.29 -14.96 15.63
C PRO A 45 11.22 -13.91 15.33
N ILE A 46 11.49 -12.67 15.70
CA ILE A 46 10.57 -11.53 15.57
C ILE A 46 10.64 -10.93 14.14
N SER A 47 10.81 -11.77 13.12
CA SER A 47 10.82 -11.39 11.69
C SER A 47 9.67 -10.46 11.29
N PRO A 48 8.41 -10.67 11.73
CA PRO A 48 7.29 -9.80 11.38
C PRO A 48 7.44 -8.35 11.87
N LEU A 49 8.17 -8.14 12.97
CA LEU A 49 8.41 -6.79 13.50
C LEU A 49 9.32 -5.99 12.58
N TYR A 50 10.40 -6.59 12.05
CA TYR A 50 11.25 -5.91 11.07
C TYR A 50 10.46 -5.55 9.80
N ILE A 51 9.62 -6.48 9.30
CA ILE A 51 8.76 -6.23 8.14
C ILE A 51 7.79 -5.07 8.42
N LEU A 52 7.20 -5.02 9.61
CA LEU A 52 6.33 -3.94 10.06
C LEU A 52 7.06 -2.59 10.08
N LEU A 53 8.29 -2.54 10.60
CA LEU A 53 9.11 -1.34 10.62
C LEU A 53 9.37 -0.81 9.20
N PHE A 54 9.74 -1.68 8.25
CA PHE A 54 9.90 -1.29 6.84
C PHE A 54 8.58 -0.78 6.23
N LEU A 55 7.45 -1.42 6.57
CA LEU A 55 6.15 -0.99 6.07
C LEU A 55 5.77 0.42 6.56
N ILE A 56 6.15 0.78 7.79
CA ILE A 56 5.84 2.08 8.40
C ILE A 56 6.83 3.16 7.98
N PHE A 57 8.14 2.89 8.08
CA PHE A 57 9.19 3.90 7.96
C PHE A 57 9.72 4.09 6.54
N LEU A 58 9.64 3.10 5.67
CA LEU A 58 10.15 3.25 4.30
C LEU A 58 9.42 4.34 3.48
N PRO A 59 8.07 4.49 3.53
CA PRO A 59 7.40 5.53 2.76
C PRO A 59 7.82 6.98 3.10
N PRO A 60 7.91 7.41 4.37
CA PRO A 60 8.38 8.76 4.67
C PRO A 60 9.85 8.97 4.28
N ILE A 61 10.72 7.96 4.46
CA ILE A 61 12.12 8.02 4.01
C ILE A 61 12.20 8.23 2.50
N LEU A 62 11.50 7.39 1.71
CA LEU A 62 11.45 7.52 0.26
C LEU A 62 10.83 8.85 -0.18
N SER A 63 9.81 9.32 0.53
CA SER A 63 9.18 10.61 0.20
C SER A 63 10.09 11.78 0.47
N SER A 64 10.91 11.75 1.53
CA SER A 64 11.88 12.81 1.81
C SER A 64 12.98 12.79 0.77
N ALA A 65 13.58 11.61 0.55
CA ALA A 65 14.62 11.43 -0.45
C ALA A 65 14.17 11.93 -1.83
N ALA A 66 12.98 11.51 -2.31
CA ALA A 66 12.48 11.94 -3.60
C ALA A 66 12.32 13.47 -3.73
N LYS A 67 11.87 14.16 -2.67
CA LYS A 67 11.74 15.62 -2.64
C LYS A 67 13.10 16.33 -2.65
N ASP A 68 14.08 15.78 -1.94
CA ASP A 68 15.42 16.35 -1.88
C ASP A 68 16.16 16.16 -3.21
N TYR A 69 16.06 14.97 -3.80
CA TYR A 69 16.63 14.67 -5.11
C TYR A 69 15.95 15.45 -6.24
N SER A 70 14.63 15.65 -6.20
CA SER A 70 13.94 16.43 -7.24
C SER A 70 14.42 17.89 -7.27
N LYS A 71 14.70 18.49 -6.11
CA LYS A 71 15.21 19.86 -6.01
C LYS A 71 16.66 19.98 -6.47
N LYS A 72 17.52 19.02 -6.11
CA LYS A 72 18.96 19.07 -6.42
C LYS A 72 19.27 18.69 -7.86
N SER A 73 18.59 17.68 -8.42
CA SER A 73 18.94 17.12 -9.73
C SER A 73 18.22 17.75 -10.93
N GLN A 74 17.23 18.62 -10.69
CA GLN A 74 16.31 19.14 -11.71
C GLN A 74 15.70 18.05 -12.62
N ASN A 75 15.61 16.81 -12.15
CA ASN A 75 15.09 15.72 -12.95
C ASN A 75 13.59 15.92 -13.21
N LYS A 76 13.23 16.12 -14.49
CA LYS A 76 11.86 16.39 -14.95
C LYS A 76 10.84 15.34 -14.50
N VAL A 77 11.23 14.07 -14.46
CA VAL A 77 10.35 12.95 -14.07
C VAL A 77 10.04 12.99 -12.57
N LEU A 78 11.07 13.20 -11.74
CA LEU A 78 10.92 13.31 -10.29
C LEU A 78 10.12 14.56 -9.91
N LEU A 79 10.36 15.68 -10.59
CA LEU A 79 9.58 16.91 -10.39
C LEU A 79 8.10 16.70 -10.71
N ALA A 80 7.76 16.04 -11.82
CA ALA A 80 6.37 15.72 -12.16
C ALA A 80 5.69 14.80 -11.13
N ILE A 81 6.45 13.89 -10.49
CA ILE A 81 5.92 13.03 -9.42
C ILE A 81 5.67 13.82 -8.13
N VAL A 82 6.51 14.81 -7.83
CA VAL A 82 6.44 15.61 -6.61
C VAL A 82 5.39 16.72 -6.71
N GLN A 83 5.24 17.35 -7.87
CA GLN A 83 4.35 18.52 -8.05
C GLN A 83 2.88 18.13 -8.27
N ASP A 84 2.59 16.89 -8.68
CA ASP A 84 1.25 16.38 -9.05
C ASP A 84 0.57 17.15 -10.20
N ASP A 85 -0.03 16.41 -11.13
CA ASP A 85 -0.84 16.98 -12.21
C ASP A 85 -2.19 17.54 -11.67
N PRO A 86 -2.82 18.52 -12.37
CA PRO A 86 -4.15 19.00 -12.01
C PRO A 86 -5.19 17.88 -12.15
N PHE A 87 -6.03 17.71 -11.12
CA PHE A 87 -7.13 16.73 -11.10
C PHE A 87 -8.45 17.42 -11.41
N LEU A 88 -9.26 16.86 -12.31
CA LEU A 88 -10.65 17.28 -12.54
C LEU A 88 -11.50 17.06 -11.27
N LEU A 89 -11.29 15.95 -10.56
CA LEU A 89 -12.01 15.56 -9.36
C LEU A 89 -11.24 15.93 -8.09
N ASN A 90 -10.95 17.23 -7.92
CA ASN A 90 -10.14 17.71 -6.80
C ASN A 90 -10.75 17.39 -5.42
N THR A 91 -12.08 17.38 -5.30
CA THR A 91 -12.79 17.00 -4.06
C THR A 91 -12.49 15.57 -3.61
N ILE A 92 -12.41 14.62 -4.55
CA ILE A 92 -12.01 13.23 -4.28
C ILE A 92 -10.53 13.17 -3.89
N LYS A 93 -9.68 13.89 -4.61
CA LYS A 93 -8.23 13.96 -4.33
C LYS A 93 -7.99 14.40 -2.89
N THR A 94 -8.64 15.48 -2.44
CA THR A 94 -8.50 16.03 -1.09
C THR A 94 -9.11 15.11 -0.03
N LYS A 95 -10.35 14.64 -0.21
CA LYS A 95 -11.04 13.72 0.73
C LYS A 95 -10.22 12.46 1.01
N TYR A 96 -9.55 11.93 0.00
CA TYR A 96 -8.75 10.72 0.12
C TYR A 96 -7.24 10.97 0.28
N LYS A 97 -6.83 12.23 0.41
CA LYS A 97 -5.44 12.68 0.61
C LYS A 97 -4.46 12.02 -0.39
N TYR A 98 -4.90 11.91 -1.64
CA TYR A 98 -4.14 11.32 -2.72
C TYR A 98 -3.07 12.30 -3.23
N THR A 99 -1.84 11.80 -3.35
CA THR A 99 -0.77 12.40 -4.16
C THR A 99 0.01 11.29 -4.85
N LYS A 100 0.57 11.56 -6.03
CA LYS A 100 1.32 10.57 -6.83
C LYS A 100 2.55 10.10 -6.06
N LEU A 101 3.28 11.04 -5.44
CA LEU A 101 4.41 10.72 -4.58
C LEU A 101 4.01 9.77 -3.44
N ARG A 102 2.94 10.09 -2.70
CA ARG A 102 2.49 9.24 -1.58
C ARG A 102 2.07 7.85 -2.06
N TYR A 103 1.40 7.77 -3.20
CA TYR A 103 1.01 6.48 -3.78
C TYR A 103 2.23 5.64 -4.16
N ILE A 104 3.21 6.22 -4.86
CA ILE A 104 4.42 5.52 -5.29
C ILE A 104 5.24 5.05 -4.08
N THR A 105 5.50 5.91 -3.10
CA THR A 105 6.31 5.54 -1.93
C THR A 105 5.64 4.48 -1.05
N ASN A 106 4.32 4.56 -0.87
CA ASN A 106 3.58 3.50 -0.16
C ASN A 106 3.51 2.20 -0.98
N SER A 107 3.42 2.28 -2.31
CA SER A 107 3.41 1.09 -3.16
C SER A 107 4.76 0.38 -3.14
N ALA A 108 5.86 1.13 -3.21
CA ALA A 108 7.21 0.60 -3.08
C ALA A 108 7.42 -0.08 -1.72
N SER A 109 7.05 0.60 -0.62
CA SER A 109 7.09 0.03 0.72
C SER A 109 6.27 -1.24 0.86
N TYR A 110 5.04 -1.24 0.34
CA TYR A 110 4.19 -2.43 0.36
C TYR A 110 4.80 -3.60 -0.41
N LEU A 111 5.37 -3.35 -1.60
CA LEU A 111 6.04 -4.39 -2.38
C LEU A 111 7.28 -4.94 -1.67
N VAL A 112 8.10 -4.08 -1.07
CA VAL A 112 9.25 -4.50 -0.27
C VAL A 112 8.79 -5.37 0.90
N SER A 113 7.73 -4.99 1.61
CA SER A 113 7.20 -5.80 2.69
C SER A 113 6.65 -7.15 2.21
N LEU A 114 5.95 -7.21 1.07
CA LEU A 114 5.51 -8.49 0.50
C LEU A 114 6.71 -9.38 0.14
N PHE A 115 7.76 -8.80 -0.44
CA PHE A 115 8.99 -9.53 -0.73
C PHE A 115 9.65 -10.08 0.54
N MET A 116 9.72 -9.29 1.62
CA MET A 116 10.24 -9.77 2.90
C MET A 116 9.36 -10.87 3.51
N ILE A 117 8.04 -10.82 3.36
CA ILE A 117 7.14 -11.91 3.78
C ILE A 117 7.40 -13.17 2.96
N SER A 118 7.66 -13.05 1.65
CA SER A 118 8.06 -14.21 0.82
C SER A 118 9.39 -14.82 1.28
N LEU A 119 10.38 -13.99 1.62
CA LEU A 119 11.64 -14.47 2.19
C LEU A 119 11.43 -15.17 3.55
N TRP A 120 10.51 -14.63 4.35
CA TRP A 120 10.13 -15.25 5.61
C TRP A 120 9.45 -16.62 5.41
N GLN A 121 8.53 -16.73 4.44
CA GLN A 121 7.94 -18.01 4.04
C GLN A 121 9.01 -19.01 3.60
N TYR A 122 9.94 -18.58 2.75
CA TYR A 122 11.02 -19.42 2.27
C TYR A 122 11.90 -19.93 3.42
N ASN A 123 12.20 -19.09 4.41
CA ASN A 123 12.96 -19.54 5.58
C ASN A 123 12.18 -20.60 6.38
N TYR A 124 10.90 -20.35 6.68
CA TYR A 124 10.07 -21.26 7.49
C TYR A 124 9.79 -22.59 6.79
N SER A 125 9.70 -22.62 5.46
CA SER A 125 9.45 -23.88 4.71
C SER A 125 10.62 -24.87 4.81
N HIS A 126 11.83 -24.40 5.10
CA HIS A 126 13.04 -25.24 5.23
C HIS A 126 13.33 -25.66 6.68
N GLN A 127 12.51 -25.23 7.65
CA GLN A 127 12.68 -25.59 9.07
C GLN A 127 11.84 -26.81 9.44
N TYR A 128 12.48 -27.98 9.51
CA TYR A 128 11.81 -29.26 9.81
C TYR A 128 11.17 -29.31 11.22
N TYR A 129 11.75 -28.60 12.20
CA TYR A 129 11.30 -28.59 13.59
C TYR A 129 10.12 -27.65 13.87
N LEU A 130 9.73 -26.81 12.90
CA LEU A 130 8.64 -25.86 13.08
C LEU A 130 7.30 -26.56 12.86
N ALA A 131 6.31 -26.29 13.73
CA ALA A 131 4.97 -26.83 13.54
C ALA A 131 4.30 -26.26 12.28
N ASP A 132 3.51 -27.08 11.57
CA ASP A 132 3.00 -26.71 10.24
C ASP A 132 2.09 -25.49 10.25
N TYR A 133 1.32 -25.28 11.32
CA TYR A 133 0.51 -24.08 11.46
C TYR A 133 1.38 -22.81 11.51
N LEU A 134 2.56 -22.84 12.14
CA LEU A 134 3.49 -21.70 12.15
C LEU A 134 4.12 -21.49 10.77
N LYS A 135 4.42 -22.57 10.03
CA LYS A 135 4.97 -22.50 8.66
C LYS A 135 4.00 -21.84 7.68
N SER A 136 2.70 -21.91 7.94
CA SER A 136 1.66 -21.31 7.10
C SER A 136 1.42 -19.82 7.36
N ILE A 137 1.86 -19.26 8.50
CA ILE A 137 1.57 -17.87 8.85
C ILE A 137 2.02 -16.87 7.76
N PRO A 138 3.26 -16.92 7.23
CA PRO A 138 3.72 -15.93 6.27
C PRO A 138 2.91 -15.98 4.96
N ILE A 139 2.64 -17.19 4.44
CA ILE A 139 1.84 -17.35 3.22
C ILE A 139 0.38 -16.91 3.42
N THR A 140 -0.22 -17.18 4.58
CA THR A 140 -1.58 -16.71 4.90
C THR A 140 -1.63 -15.18 4.96
N LEU A 141 -0.63 -14.53 5.56
CA LEU A 141 -0.51 -13.07 5.56
C LEU A 141 -0.37 -12.50 4.15
N LEU A 142 0.46 -13.12 3.32
CA LEU A 142 0.69 -12.69 1.94
C LEU A 142 -0.59 -12.82 1.11
N ALA A 143 -1.23 -13.98 1.14
CA ALA A 143 -2.46 -14.27 0.39
C ALA A 143 -3.61 -13.36 0.83
N SER A 144 -3.86 -13.26 2.14
CA SER A 144 -4.92 -12.39 2.68
C SER A 144 -4.70 -10.93 2.33
N SER A 145 -3.47 -10.42 2.43
CA SER A 145 -3.11 -9.05 2.07
C SER A 145 -3.38 -8.73 0.59
N LEU A 146 -3.05 -9.64 -0.32
CA LEU A 146 -3.36 -9.49 -1.74
C LEU A 146 -4.87 -9.57 -2.03
N MET A 147 -5.57 -10.53 -1.42
CA MET A 147 -7.02 -10.67 -1.56
C MET A 147 -7.76 -9.42 -1.09
N ILE A 148 -7.42 -8.91 0.10
CA ILE A 148 -7.98 -7.67 0.65
C ILE A 148 -7.73 -6.51 -0.31
N ARG A 149 -6.52 -6.39 -0.86
CA ARG A 149 -6.22 -5.33 -1.83
C ARG A 149 -7.13 -5.42 -3.06
N LEU A 150 -7.30 -6.61 -3.63
CA LEU A 150 -8.18 -6.81 -4.80
C LEU A 150 -9.65 -6.49 -4.48
N LEU A 151 -10.16 -6.96 -3.35
CA LEU A 151 -11.52 -6.68 -2.89
C LEU A 151 -11.75 -5.18 -2.70
N VAL A 152 -10.83 -4.49 -2.02
CA VAL A 152 -10.97 -3.05 -1.77
C VAL A 152 -10.86 -2.23 -3.06
N ILE A 153 -10.03 -2.65 -4.04
CA ILE A 153 -10.01 -2.02 -5.37
C ILE A 153 -11.40 -2.11 -6.02
N LEU A 154 -12.02 -3.29 -6.01
CA LEU A 154 -13.35 -3.49 -6.59
C LEU A 154 -14.39 -2.62 -5.88
N LEU A 155 -14.43 -2.66 -4.54
CA LEU A 155 -15.37 -1.87 -3.74
C LEU A 155 -15.23 -0.36 -4.01
N TYR A 156 -14.00 0.18 -4.04
CA TYR A 156 -13.80 1.61 -4.28
C TYR A 156 -14.00 2.03 -5.74
N ARG A 157 -13.77 1.13 -6.71
CA ARG A 157 -14.11 1.41 -8.11
C ARG A 157 -15.61 1.56 -8.33
N LEU A 158 -16.44 0.85 -7.56
CA LEU A 158 -17.90 0.96 -7.61
C LEU A 158 -18.42 2.12 -6.74
N LYS A 159 -17.82 2.32 -5.56
CA LYS A 159 -18.25 3.35 -4.61
C LYS A 159 -17.99 4.78 -5.11
N LEU A 160 -16.83 5.06 -5.70
CA LEU A 160 -16.45 6.42 -6.09
C LEU A 160 -17.38 7.05 -7.14
N PRO A 161 -17.77 6.34 -8.23
CA PRO A 161 -18.79 6.84 -9.15
C PRO A 161 -20.14 7.12 -8.47
N TYR A 162 -20.56 6.26 -7.55
CA TYR A 162 -21.82 6.41 -6.81
C TYR A 162 -21.81 7.60 -5.84
N ASP A 163 -20.68 7.83 -5.15
CA ASP A 163 -20.52 8.98 -4.27
C ASP A 163 -20.53 10.30 -5.07
N LEU A 164 -19.96 10.30 -6.29
CA LEU A 164 -19.98 11.44 -7.22
C LEU A 164 -21.37 11.76 -7.75
N SER A 165 -22.15 10.74 -8.15
CA SER A 165 -23.50 10.96 -8.69
C SER A 165 -24.48 11.49 -7.64
N ASN A 166 -24.20 11.26 -6.36
CA ASN A 166 -25.08 11.65 -5.25
C ASN A 166 -24.57 12.85 -4.45
N ASN A 167 -23.56 13.58 -4.94
CA ASN A 167 -22.94 14.71 -4.23
C ASN A 167 -22.47 14.40 -2.78
N LYS A 168 -22.19 13.13 -2.46
CA LYS A 168 -21.73 12.70 -1.12
C LYS A 168 -20.23 12.94 -0.90
N VAL A 169 -19.61 13.75 -1.75
CA VAL A 169 -18.16 14.01 -1.75
C VAL A 169 -17.79 15.23 -0.89
N GLY A 170 -18.76 15.86 -0.21
CA GLY A 170 -18.52 16.77 0.92
C GLY A 170 -17.75 16.12 2.06
#